data_AF-A0A171DR36-F1
#
_entry.id   AF-A0A171DR36-F1
#
_cell.length_a   1.000
_cell.length_b   1.000
_cell.length_c   1.000
_cell.angle_alpha   90.00
_cell.angle_beta   90.00
_cell.angle_gamma   90.00
#
_symmetry.space_group_name_H-M   'P 1'
#
loop_
_entity.id
_entity.type
_entity.pdbx_description
1 polymer ?
#
loop_
_entity_poly.entity_id
_entity_poly.type
_entity_poly.pdbx_seq_one_letter_code
_entity_poly.pdbx_strand_id
1 'polypeptide(L)'
;MYAGRTLCYEDTARDLDVTVGTALLDAVAAPLDVILTTARWLTAELAGAGETVLRELHDELREDGDGPVRLADLWYLAQGLLFAPGAGPFHAVSEDFTRRWAELIGVRPAAEGGARVQLSAADLAEAVARLFPARRPGWSTARLHSPDLQICATDVEAINRGDHLVVLGELHPAWTPFDSALFSPFHPDPDRLRAHYDLDLGPDRIRILYPEDYPRNTGRAAHGLDGPGDRQLGVDRARGADPDRLLPATAVTVSDEDGELVATAPDGHRWPLIEMFAGMLSTQLMDAFKLALPVPHAPRITIDRLVIARETWRTTVAETGLAAVTDERERYLATRAWRARLGLPDRVFIKIGTEVKPCYSDLTSPHYVGVLCTMLRTAGDGASVTITEALPTPDQAWVPDHAGNRYFSELRLQITDSGIAGGAR
;
A
#
# COMPACT_ATOMS: atom_id res chain seq x y z
N MET A 1 -6.06 -2.50 -13.81
CA MET A 1 -6.03 -1.41 -14.82
C MET A 1 -5.02 -0.39 -14.36
N TYR A 2 -3.75 -0.64 -14.62
CA TYR A 2 -2.70 0.37 -14.47
C TYR A 2 -2.66 1.11 -15.81
N ALA A 3 -2.98 2.41 -15.79
CA ALA A 3 -2.91 3.26 -16.99
C ALA A 3 -1.46 3.35 -17.53
N GLY A 4 -1.28 3.80 -18.76
CA GLY A 4 0.05 3.98 -19.38
C GLY A 4 0.56 2.79 -20.18
N ARG A 5 -0.31 1.90 -20.66
CA ARG A 5 0.02 0.83 -21.64
C ARG A 5 -0.36 1.19 -23.08
N THR A 6 -0.87 2.40 -23.30
CA THR A 6 -1.31 2.97 -24.59
C THR A 6 -0.32 4.03 -25.05
N LEU A 7 -0.36 4.42 -26.34
CA LEU A 7 0.56 5.41 -26.92
C LEU A 7 0.54 6.76 -26.20
N CYS A 8 -0.61 7.18 -25.70
CA CYS A 8 -0.80 8.39 -24.91
C CYS A 8 -1.62 8.06 -23.66
N TYR A 9 -1.42 8.86 -22.62
CA TYR A 9 -2.28 8.97 -21.44
C TYR A 9 -2.48 10.45 -21.10
N GLU A 10 -3.55 10.76 -20.39
CA GLU A 10 -3.88 12.13 -19.97
C GLU A 10 -3.80 12.21 -18.45
N ASP A 11 -3.12 13.25 -17.96
CA ASP A 11 -3.14 13.69 -16.57
C ASP A 11 -3.54 15.16 -16.55
N THR A 12 -4.42 15.52 -15.61
CA THR A 12 -4.96 16.88 -15.49
C THR A 12 -4.66 17.45 -14.11
N ALA A 13 -4.24 18.71 -14.10
CA ALA A 13 -4.18 19.50 -12.88
C ALA A 13 -5.54 20.17 -12.66
N ARG A 14 -6.05 20.09 -11.43
CA ARG A 14 -7.23 20.86 -11.03
C ARG A 14 -6.78 22.28 -10.70
N ASP A 15 -7.52 23.27 -11.18
CA ASP A 15 -7.35 24.67 -10.77
C ASP A 15 -7.82 24.85 -9.32
N LEU A 16 -6.91 24.57 -8.38
CA LEU A 16 -7.16 24.54 -6.95
C LEU A 16 -5.86 24.77 -6.19
N ASP A 17 -5.83 25.80 -5.36
CA ASP A 17 -4.78 26.00 -4.36
C ASP A 17 -5.23 25.42 -3.01
N VAL A 18 -4.38 24.57 -2.42
CA VAL A 18 -4.64 23.94 -1.12
C VAL A 18 -3.51 24.27 -0.16
N THR A 19 -3.86 24.80 1.01
CA THR A 19 -2.93 24.94 2.13
C THR A 19 -3.39 24.03 3.26
N VAL A 20 -2.50 23.14 3.72
CA VAL A 20 -2.77 22.24 4.84
C VAL A 20 -2.13 22.82 6.10
N GLY A 21 -2.96 23.18 7.08
CA GLY A 21 -2.49 23.70 8.37
C GLY A 21 -2.04 22.59 9.33
N THR A 22 -1.19 22.94 10.29
CA THR A 22 -0.64 21.98 11.28
C THR A 22 -1.75 21.35 12.13
N ALA A 23 -2.80 22.08 12.48
CA ALA A 23 -3.90 21.55 13.29
C ALA A 23 -4.56 20.29 12.69
N LEU A 24 -4.65 20.19 11.35
CA LEU A 24 -5.16 18.99 10.68
C LEU A 24 -4.15 17.84 10.79
N LEU A 25 -2.86 18.12 10.60
CA LEU A 25 -1.79 17.12 10.67
C LEU A 25 -1.63 16.60 12.12
N ASP A 26 -1.62 17.50 13.10
CA ASP A 26 -1.51 17.19 14.53
C ASP A 26 -2.67 16.28 14.98
N ALA A 27 -3.88 16.49 14.44
CA ALA A 27 -5.06 15.68 14.76
C ALA A 27 -4.96 14.23 14.28
N VAL A 28 -4.11 13.93 13.30
CA VAL A 28 -3.89 12.57 12.77
C VAL A 28 -2.50 12.02 13.04
N ALA A 29 -1.58 12.82 13.59
CA ALA A 29 -0.19 12.44 13.81
C ALA A 29 -0.07 11.21 14.73
N ALA A 30 -0.66 11.25 15.93
CA ALA A 30 -0.59 10.13 16.87
C ALA A 30 -1.30 8.85 16.35
N PRO A 31 -2.49 8.92 15.74
CA PRO A 31 -3.09 7.77 15.07
C PRO A 31 -2.25 7.22 13.91
N LEU A 32 -1.64 8.06 13.09
CA LEU A 32 -0.75 7.62 12.02
C LEU A 32 0.50 6.95 12.59
N ASP A 33 1.10 7.48 13.65
CA ASP A 33 2.27 6.91 14.30
C ASP A 33 2.05 5.45 14.76
N VAL A 34 0.85 5.14 15.26
CA VAL A 34 0.45 3.75 15.57
C VAL A 34 0.61 2.86 14.34
N ILE A 35 0.06 3.27 13.20
CA ILE A 35 0.07 2.47 11.96
C ILE A 35 1.48 2.41 11.34
N LEU A 36 2.20 3.52 11.34
CA LEU A 36 3.55 3.59 10.79
C LEU A 36 4.55 2.78 11.63
N THR A 37 4.35 2.71 12.95
CA THR A 37 5.15 1.83 13.82
C THR A 37 4.95 0.35 13.48
N THR A 38 3.72 -0.09 13.19
CA THR A 38 3.48 -1.48 12.77
C THR A 38 4.07 -1.76 11.38
N ALA A 39 4.03 -0.77 10.48
CA ALA A 39 4.69 -0.85 9.18
C ALA A 39 6.21 -0.96 9.30
N ARG A 40 6.85 -0.17 10.18
CA ARG A 40 8.29 -0.28 10.49
C ARG A 40 8.64 -1.70 10.93
N TRP A 41 7.88 -2.25 11.87
CA TRP A 41 8.09 -3.63 12.33
C TRP A 41 7.99 -4.63 11.19
N LEU A 42 6.96 -4.51 10.35
CA LEU A 42 6.80 -5.43 9.23
C LEU A 42 7.97 -5.35 8.25
N THR A 43 8.51 -4.15 8.00
CA THR A 43 9.70 -4.01 7.14
C THR A 43 10.93 -4.69 7.73
N ALA A 44 11.12 -4.61 9.06
CA ALA A 44 12.26 -5.20 9.74
C ALA A 44 12.18 -6.74 9.73
N GLU A 45 11.00 -7.31 9.98
CA GLU A 45 10.81 -8.76 9.95
C GLU A 45 10.95 -9.33 8.54
N LEU A 46 10.42 -8.65 7.52
CA LEU A 46 10.62 -9.05 6.12
C LEU A 46 12.10 -9.00 5.73
N ALA A 47 12.82 -7.96 6.16
CA ALA A 47 14.26 -7.87 5.92
C ALA A 47 15.01 -9.03 6.58
N GLY A 48 14.78 -9.30 7.87
CA GLY A 48 15.46 -10.39 8.58
C GLY A 48 15.13 -11.78 8.01
N ALA A 49 13.88 -12.01 7.63
CA ALA A 49 13.48 -13.26 6.97
C ALA A 49 14.12 -13.39 5.58
N GLY A 50 14.26 -12.28 4.85
CA GLY A 50 14.98 -12.23 3.58
C GLY A 50 16.48 -12.50 3.74
N GLU A 51 17.14 -11.78 4.65
CA GLU A 51 18.57 -11.91 4.95
C GLU A 51 18.96 -13.32 5.37
N THR A 52 18.09 -14.01 6.11
CA THR A 52 18.30 -15.43 6.48
C THR A 52 18.42 -16.30 5.22
N VAL A 53 17.47 -16.20 4.29
CA VAL A 53 17.50 -16.96 3.03
C VAL A 53 18.69 -16.55 2.16
N LEU A 54 18.98 -15.25 2.07
CA LEU A 54 20.11 -14.76 1.27
C LEU A 54 21.45 -15.26 1.82
N ARG A 55 21.57 -15.45 3.13
CA ARG A 55 22.75 -16.02 3.78
C ARG A 55 22.89 -17.51 3.50
N GLU A 56 21.84 -18.28 3.70
CA GLU A 56 21.85 -19.72 3.38
C GLU A 56 22.27 -19.95 1.92
N LEU A 57 21.70 -19.19 0.98
CA LEU A 57 22.08 -19.24 -0.43
C LEU A 57 23.54 -18.81 -0.69
N HIS A 58 24.02 -17.79 0.00
CA HIS A 58 25.41 -17.34 -0.14
C HIS A 58 26.40 -18.39 0.33
N ASP A 59 26.12 -19.01 1.48
CA ASP A 59 26.95 -20.08 2.06
C ASP A 59 26.97 -21.31 1.13
N GLU A 60 25.82 -21.75 0.62
CA GLU A 60 25.73 -22.86 -0.35
C GLU A 60 26.53 -22.56 -1.63
N LEU A 61 26.33 -21.39 -2.24
CA LEU A 61 27.04 -20.99 -3.46
C LEU A 61 28.56 -20.87 -3.24
N ARG A 62 28.98 -20.54 -2.03
CA ARG A 62 30.39 -20.45 -1.66
C ARG A 62 31.02 -21.82 -1.42
N GLU A 63 30.27 -22.79 -0.89
CA GLU A 63 30.73 -24.16 -0.73
C GLU A 63 30.90 -24.89 -2.06
N ASP A 64 30.01 -24.62 -3.02
CA ASP A 64 29.99 -25.26 -4.35
C ASP A 64 31.00 -24.66 -5.35
N GLY A 65 31.69 -23.56 -5.02
CA GLY A 65 32.53 -22.82 -5.96
C GLY A 65 33.81 -22.22 -5.38
N ASP A 66 34.86 -22.17 -6.21
CA ASP A 66 36.17 -21.59 -5.83
C ASP A 66 36.25 -20.05 -6.04
N GLY A 67 35.18 -19.43 -6.56
CA GLY A 67 35.13 -18.01 -6.94
C GLY A 67 34.24 -17.15 -6.04
N PRO A 68 34.29 -15.81 -6.17
CA PRO A 68 33.37 -14.94 -5.45
C PRO A 68 31.92 -15.19 -5.88
N VAL A 69 31.00 -15.25 -4.92
CA VAL A 69 29.55 -15.36 -5.19
C VAL A 69 29.11 -14.13 -5.98
N ARG A 70 28.44 -14.34 -7.13
CA ARG A 70 27.93 -13.24 -7.96
C ARG A 70 26.48 -12.95 -7.58
N LEU A 71 26.10 -11.66 -7.63
CA LEU A 71 24.72 -11.26 -7.35
C LEU A 71 23.74 -11.93 -8.31
N ALA A 72 24.10 -12.14 -9.58
CA ALA A 72 23.23 -12.81 -10.55
C ALA A 72 22.83 -14.25 -10.15
N ASP A 73 23.77 -15.03 -9.61
CA ASP A 73 23.51 -16.42 -9.21
C ASP A 73 22.61 -16.46 -7.97
N LEU A 74 22.93 -15.63 -6.98
CA LEU A 74 22.15 -15.49 -5.76
C LEU A 74 20.75 -14.91 -6.02
N TRP A 75 20.63 -13.90 -6.90
CA TRP A 75 19.35 -13.32 -7.31
C TRP A 75 18.41 -14.36 -7.94
N TYR A 76 18.94 -15.17 -8.86
CA TYR A 76 18.17 -16.20 -9.54
C TYR A 76 17.56 -17.21 -8.57
N LEU A 77 18.36 -17.71 -7.61
CA LEU A 77 17.90 -18.65 -6.59
C LEU A 77 16.94 -17.99 -5.59
N ALA A 78 17.26 -16.77 -5.14
CA ALA A 78 16.45 -16.03 -4.19
C ALA A 78 15.04 -15.73 -4.73
N GLN A 79 14.87 -15.55 -6.05
CA GLN A 79 13.56 -15.27 -6.64
C GLN A 79 12.52 -16.36 -6.29
N GLY A 80 12.90 -17.63 -6.43
CA GLY A 80 12.01 -18.76 -6.17
C GLY A 80 11.72 -18.98 -4.69
N LEU A 81 12.66 -18.67 -3.81
CA LEU A 81 12.54 -18.92 -2.36
C LEU A 81 11.83 -17.78 -1.62
N LEU A 82 12.13 -16.54 -1.98
CA LEU A 82 11.58 -15.36 -1.30
C LEU A 82 10.19 -15.00 -1.79
N PHE A 83 9.90 -15.17 -3.09
CA PHE A 83 8.73 -14.59 -3.73
C PHE A 83 7.74 -15.64 -4.26
N ALA A 84 7.84 -16.89 -3.77
CA ALA A 84 6.85 -17.93 -4.06
C ALA A 84 5.46 -17.53 -3.54
N PRO A 85 4.40 -17.54 -4.38
CA PRO A 85 3.06 -17.20 -3.94
C PRO A 85 2.53 -18.16 -2.85
N GLY A 86 2.05 -17.60 -1.73
CA GLY A 86 1.35 -18.35 -0.68
C GLY A 86 2.21 -19.34 0.10
N ALA A 87 3.53 -19.28 -0.02
CA ALA A 87 4.48 -20.09 0.72
C ALA A 87 5.76 -19.27 1.01
N GLY A 88 6.59 -19.76 1.91
CA GLY A 88 7.90 -19.16 2.18
C GLY A 88 7.93 -18.12 3.30
N PRO A 89 9.10 -17.50 3.54
CA PRO A 89 9.38 -16.73 4.74
C PRO A 89 8.48 -15.50 4.91
N PHE A 90 8.16 -14.79 3.83
CA PHE A 90 7.33 -13.58 3.90
C PHE A 90 5.86 -13.88 4.22
N HIS A 91 5.37 -15.07 3.87
CA HIS A 91 4.02 -15.48 4.22
C HIS A 91 3.87 -15.63 5.74
N ALA A 92 4.81 -16.32 6.39
CA ALA A 92 4.81 -16.49 7.84
C ALA A 92 4.88 -15.15 8.59
N VAL A 93 5.70 -14.21 8.10
CA VAL A 93 5.75 -12.84 8.64
C VAL A 93 4.41 -12.12 8.50
N SER A 94 3.72 -12.28 7.36
CA SER A 94 2.41 -11.67 7.10
C SER A 94 1.30 -12.25 8.00
N GLU A 95 1.34 -13.55 8.28
CA GLU A 95 0.44 -14.20 9.22
C GLU A 95 0.68 -13.69 10.65
N ASP A 96 1.93 -13.55 11.07
CA ASP A 96 2.27 -13.02 12.39
C ASP A 96 1.85 -11.54 12.53
N PHE A 97 2.04 -10.74 11.48
CA PHE A 97 1.51 -9.38 11.42
C PHE A 97 0.00 -9.37 11.64
N THR A 98 -0.74 -10.19 10.89
CA THR A 98 -2.21 -10.26 10.97
C THR A 98 -2.66 -10.66 12.38
N ARG A 99 -1.98 -11.62 13.01
CA ARG A 99 -2.25 -12.07 14.38
C ARG A 99 -2.00 -10.95 15.40
N ARG A 100 -0.85 -10.27 15.34
CA ARG A 100 -0.52 -9.15 16.24
C ARG A 100 -1.45 -7.96 16.04
N TRP A 101 -1.80 -7.67 14.79
CA TRP A 101 -2.75 -6.62 14.43
C TRP A 101 -4.13 -6.88 15.04
N ALA A 102 -4.64 -8.12 14.91
CA ALA A 102 -5.90 -8.52 15.53
C ALA A 102 -5.86 -8.45 17.07
N GLU A 103 -4.73 -8.80 17.70
CA GLU A 103 -4.51 -8.62 19.14
C GLU A 103 -4.56 -7.13 19.54
N LEU A 104 -3.87 -6.26 18.80
CA LEU A 104 -3.77 -4.83 19.08
C LEU A 104 -5.14 -4.13 19.05
N ILE A 105 -5.93 -4.37 17.99
CA ILE A 105 -7.23 -3.72 17.82
C ILE A 105 -8.31 -4.29 18.74
N GLY A 106 -8.06 -5.43 19.40
CA GLY A 106 -8.94 -6.01 20.41
C GLY A 106 -10.33 -6.40 19.89
N VAL A 107 -10.51 -6.54 18.58
CA VAL A 107 -11.82 -6.87 17.99
C VAL A 107 -12.13 -8.33 18.28
N ARG A 108 -12.96 -8.56 19.31
CA ARG A 108 -13.67 -9.84 19.47
C ARG A 108 -14.75 -9.91 18.39
N PRO A 109 -15.02 -11.08 17.78
CA PRO A 109 -16.19 -11.27 16.93
C PRO A 109 -17.41 -10.73 17.68
N ALA A 110 -18.04 -9.69 17.14
CA ALA A 110 -19.09 -8.98 17.86
C ALA A 110 -20.22 -9.95 18.21
N ALA A 111 -20.38 -10.21 19.50
CA ALA A 111 -21.69 -10.48 20.05
C ALA A 111 -22.51 -9.20 19.82
N GLU A 112 -23.44 -9.27 18.88
CA GLU A 112 -24.61 -8.39 18.71
C GLU A 112 -24.37 -6.87 18.85
N GLY A 113 -24.18 -6.18 17.70
CA GLY A 113 -24.68 -4.80 17.53
C GLY A 113 -23.70 -3.63 17.50
N GLY A 114 -22.39 -3.83 17.66
CA GLY A 114 -21.42 -2.73 17.60
C GLY A 114 -20.87 -2.47 16.19
N ALA A 115 -21.51 -1.59 15.40
CA ALA A 115 -21.03 -1.19 14.05
C ALA A 115 -19.70 -0.42 14.05
N ARG A 116 -19.21 0.03 15.22
CA ARG A 116 -18.06 0.94 15.35
C ARG A 116 -17.19 0.56 16.55
N VAL A 117 -15.88 0.65 16.35
CA VAL A 117 -14.82 0.51 17.34
C VAL A 117 -14.05 1.83 17.38
N GLN A 118 -14.03 2.46 18.56
CA GLN A 118 -13.28 3.69 18.81
C GLN A 118 -12.12 3.36 19.76
N LEU A 119 -10.92 3.69 19.34
CA LEU A 119 -9.67 3.50 20.08
C LEU A 119 -8.98 4.84 20.28
N SER A 120 -8.06 4.88 21.24
CA SER A 120 -7.21 6.03 21.55
C SER A 120 -5.77 5.69 21.19
N ALA A 121 -5.07 6.57 20.46
CA ALA A 121 -3.65 6.33 20.17
C ALA A 121 -2.82 6.25 21.46
N ALA A 122 -3.17 7.05 22.46
CA ALA A 122 -2.50 7.05 23.77
C ALA A 122 -2.68 5.72 24.51
N ASP A 123 -3.88 5.12 24.45
CA ASP A 123 -4.15 3.84 25.12
C ASP A 123 -3.49 2.66 24.40
N LEU A 124 -3.25 2.79 23.09
CA LEU A 124 -2.57 1.78 22.29
C LEU A 124 -1.04 1.80 22.43
N ALA A 125 -0.44 2.90 22.91
CA ALA A 125 1.00 3.13 22.85
C ALA A 125 1.84 1.98 23.46
N GLU A 126 1.49 1.52 24.67
CA GLU A 126 2.20 0.41 25.32
C GLU A 126 2.03 -0.92 24.56
N ALA A 127 0.82 -1.20 24.09
CA ALA A 127 0.52 -2.40 23.31
C ALA A 127 1.27 -2.42 21.98
N VAL A 128 1.33 -1.28 21.27
CA VAL A 128 2.10 -1.13 20.03
C VAL A 128 3.58 -1.40 20.28
N ALA A 129 4.17 -0.77 21.30
CA ALA A 129 5.59 -0.95 21.62
C ALA A 129 5.93 -2.40 21.99
N ARG A 130 5.02 -3.10 22.68
CA ARG A 130 5.17 -4.52 23.04
C ARG A 130 5.00 -5.45 21.84
N LEU A 131 3.98 -5.20 21.01
CA LEU A 131 3.59 -6.10 19.91
C LEU A 131 4.42 -5.92 18.66
N PHE A 132 4.92 -4.72 18.40
CA PHE A 132 5.66 -4.37 17.18
C PHE A 132 7.05 -3.80 17.53
N PRO A 133 7.91 -4.58 18.22
CA PRO A 133 9.21 -4.08 18.66
C PRO A 133 10.18 -3.96 17.48
N ALA A 134 10.26 -2.79 16.86
CA ALA A 134 11.25 -2.51 15.82
C ALA A 134 11.93 -1.15 16.03
N ARG A 135 13.26 -1.17 16.08
CA ARG A 135 14.09 0.03 16.29
C ARG A 135 14.35 0.80 15.01
N ARG A 136 14.34 0.12 13.86
CA ARG A 136 14.68 0.67 12.55
C ARG A 136 13.92 -0.01 11.43
N PRO A 137 13.67 0.69 10.30
CA PRO A 137 13.20 0.06 9.07
C PRO A 137 14.20 -0.98 8.53
N GLY A 138 13.69 -1.95 7.77
CA GLY A 138 14.45 -3.10 7.27
C GLY A 138 15.46 -2.78 6.15
N TRP A 139 15.19 -1.78 5.33
CA TRP A 139 16.06 -1.29 4.24
C TRP A 139 15.87 0.22 4.08
N SER A 140 16.67 0.87 3.24
CA SER A 140 16.70 2.34 3.14
C SER A 140 15.35 2.95 2.73
N THR A 141 14.72 2.49 1.64
CA THR A 141 13.40 3.01 1.21
C THR A 141 12.26 2.64 2.15
N ALA A 142 12.46 1.70 3.09
CA ALA A 142 11.46 1.38 4.10
C ALA A 142 11.19 2.54 5.07
N ARG A 143 11.99 3.61 5.02
CA ARG A 143 11.72 4.87 5.74
C ARG A 143 10.56 5.66 5.15
N LEU A 144 10.24 5.51 3.88
CA LEU A 144 9.23 6.33 3.23
C LEU A 144 7.90 5.57 3.18
N HIS A 145 6.85 6.18 3.72
CA HIS A 145 5.50 5.64 3.70
C HIS A 145 4.56 6.61 3.01
N SER A 146 3.59 6.06 2.26
CA SER A 146 2.59 6.85 1.54
C SER A 146 1.18 6.53 2.04
N PRO A 147 0.70 7.22 3.10
CA PRO A 147 -0.71 7.18 3.46
C PRO A 147 -1.52 8.12 2.55
N ASP A 148 -2.66 7.61 2.12
CA ASP A 148 -3.68 8.35 1.39
C ASP A 148 -4.81 8.74 2.36
N LEU A 149 -5.02 10.03 2.57
CA LEU A 149 -5.96 10.56 3.54
C LEU A 149 -7.17 11.19 2.86
N GLN A 150 -8.36 10.78 3.27
CA GLN A 150 -9.62 11.35 2.81
C GLN A 150 -10.31 12.05 3.97
N ILE A 151 -10.60 13.34 3.83
CA ILE A 151 -11.23 14.12 4.90
C ILE A 151 -12.75 14.05 4.74
N CYS A 152 -13.45 13.64 5.79
CA CYS A 152 -14.90 13.71 5.89
C CYS A 152 -15.30 15.01 6.58
N ALA A 153 -15.81 15.97 5.82
CA ALA A 153 -16.28 17.25 6.35
C ALA A 153 -17.36 17.84 5.42
N THR A 154 -18.23 18.70 5.95
CA THR A 154 -19.22 19.39 5.11
C THR A 154 -18.56 20.42 4.20
N ASP A 155 -17.51 21.10 4.68
CA ASP A 155 -16.84 22.19 4.00
C ASP A 155 -15.50 22.51 4.70
N VAL A 156 -14.77 23.48 4.15
CA VAL A 156 -13.49 23.94 4.69
C VAL A 156 -13.64 24.58 6.09
N GLU A 157 -14.75 25.25 6.39
CA GLU A 157 -14.96 25.86 7.71
C GLU A 157 -15.11 24.81 8.80
N ALA A 158 -15.82 23.70 8.51
CA ALA A 158 -15.92 22.54 9.39
C ALA A 158 -14.53 21.92 9.63
N ILE A 159 -13.70 21.78 8.59
CA ILE A 159 -12.31 21.31 8.76
C ILE A 159 -11.55 22.21 9.73
N ASN A 160 -11.61 23.53 9.51
CA ASN A 160 -10.88 24.53 10.30
C ASN A 160 -11.34 24.60 11.77
N ARG A 161 -12.60 24.28 12.07
CA ARG A 161 -13.11 24.17 13.45
C ARG A 161 -12.79 22.82 14.12
N GLY A 162 -12.24 21.86 13.38
CA GLY A 162 -12.02 20.50 13.87
C GLY A 162 -13.27 19.60 13.80
N ASP A 163 -14.28 19.99 13.03
CA ASP A 163 -15.53 19.23 12.83
C ASP A 163 -15.37 18.25 11.65
N HIS A 164 -14.39 17.35 11.73
CA HIS A 164 -14.08 16.39 10.67
C HIS A 164 -13.61 15.03 11.20
N LEU A 165 -13.71 14.02 10.34
CA LEU A 165 -12.97 12.76 10.45
C LEU A 165 -11.97 12.67 9.30
N VAL A 166 -10.93 11.87 9.48
CA VAL A 166 -10.00 11.50 8.42
C VAL A 166 -10.08 10.00 8.20
N VAL A 167 -10.09 9.56 6.96
CA VAL A 167 -10.08 8.15 6.60
C VAL A 167 -8.74 7.83 5.97
N LEU A 168 -8.06 6.81 6.49
CA LEU A 168 -6.95 6.18 5.79
C LEU A 168 -7.53 5.39 4.61
N GLY A 169 -7.44 5.98 3.42
CA GLY A 169 -7.93 5.39 2.18
C GLY A 169 -7.13 4.16 1.82
N GLU A 170 -5.81 4.33 1.73
CA GLU A 170 -4.82 3.30 1.50
C GLU A 170 -3.53 3.68 2.24
N LEU A 171 -2.69 2.69 2.56
CA LEU A 171 -1.33 2.91 3.03
C LEU A 171 -0.39 2.05 2.19
N HIS A 172 0.55 2.71 1.52
CA HIS A 172 1.67 2.04 0.87
C HIS A 172 2.93 2.23 1.72
N PRO A 173 3.24 1.30 2.63
CA PRO A 173 4.47 1.38 3.42
C PRO A 173 5.69 1.05 2.54
N ALA A 174 6.86 1.58 2.89
CA ALA A 174 8.10 1.44 2.11
C ALA A 174 7.96 1.87 0.64
N TRP A 175 7.12 2.88 0.38
CA TRP A 175 6.82 3.35 -0.97
C TRP A 175 7.13 4.83 -1.11
N THR A 176 7.70 5.20 -2.25
CA THR A 176 8.15 6.55 -2.56
C THR A 176 7.21 7.17 -3.59
N PRO A 177 6.05 7.72 -3.18
CA PRO A 177 4.99 8.07 -4.11
C PRO A 177 5.42 9.15 -5.10
N PHE A 178 6.22 10.10 -4.65
CA PHE A 178 6.69 11.22 -5.46
C PHE A 178 7.90 10.89 -6.32
N ASP A 179 8.55 9.75 -6.12
CA ASP A 179 9.51 9.21 -7.08
C ASP A 179 8.77 8.38 -8.14
N SER A 180 7.98 9.08 -8.94
CA SER A 180 7.22 8.47 -10.03
C SER A 180 7.08 9.40 -11.22
N ALA A 181 6.99 8.82 -12.42
CA ALA A 181 6.74 9.54 -13.67
C ALA A 181 5.35 10.21 -13.72
N LEU A 182 4.47 9.87 -12.75
CA LEU A 182 3.20 10.55 -12.56
C LEU A 182 3.35 11.92 -11.89
N PHE A 183 4.13 12.03 -10.81
CA PHE A 183 4.14 13.24 -9.99
C PHE A 183 5.39 14.09 -10.23
N SER A 184 6.56 13.47 -10.33
CA SER A 184 7.85 14.18 -10.41
C SER A 184 7.92 15.17 -11.58
N PRO A 185 7.57 14.78 -12.83
CA PRO A 185 7.73 15.67 -13.99
C PRO A 185 6.83 16.90 -13.95
N PHE A 186 5.76 16.87 -13.16
CA PHE A 186 4.78 17.95 -13.06
C PHE A 186 4.96 18.79 -11.79
N HIS A 187 5.91 18.46 -10.93
CA HIS A 187 6.26 19.31 -9.80
C HIS A 187 6.88 20.62 -10.32
N PRO A 188 6.55 21.79 -9.76
CA PRO A 188 7.10 23.07 -10.22
C PRO A 188 8.61 23.21 -9.98
N ASP A 189 9.17 22.38 -9.09
CA ASP A 189 10.59 22.34 -8.74
C ASP A 189 11.06 20.89 -8.53
N PRO A 190 11.28 20.10 -9.60
CA PRO A 190 11.68 18.69 -9.50
C PRO A 190 13.03 18.50 -8.81
N ASP A 191 13.96 19.44 -8.95
CA ASP A 191 15.28 19.40 -8.31
C ASP A 191 15.16 19.48 -6.79
N ARG A 192 14.28 20.35 -6.27
CA ARG A 192 13.98 20.37 -4.83
C ARG A 192 13.34 19.07 -4.34
N LEU A 193 12.45 18.48 -5.15
CA LEU A 193 11.84 17.20 -4.81
C LEU A 193 12.89 16.08 -4.74
N ARG A 194 13.84 16.04 -5.68
CA ARG A 194 15.00 15.15 -5.63
C ARG A 194 15.89 15.42 -4.42
N ALA A 195 16.17 16.68 -4.09
CA ALA A 195 17.00 17.02 -2.94
C ALA A 195 16.39 16.56 -1.59
N HIS A 196 15.07 16.65 -1.43
CA HIS A 196 14.38 16.07 -0.26
C HIS A 196 14.45 14.54 -0.26
N TYR A 197 14.29 13.91 -1.41
CA TYR A 197 14.46 12.47 -1.55
C TYR A 197 15.87 12.01 -1.13
N ASP A 198 16.90 12.74 -1.52
CA ASP A 198 18.29 12.49 -1.12
C ASP A 198 18.54 12.73 0.38
N LEU A 199 17.88 13.72 0.98
CA LEU A 199 17.93 13.96 2.42
C LEU A 199 17.34 12.77 3.20
N ASP A 200 16.28 12.17 2.67
CA ASP A 200 15.61 11.02 3.29
C ASP A 200 16.35 9.69 3.04
N LEU A 201 16.94 9.49 1.87
CA LEU A 201 17.39 8.17 1.43
C LEU A 201 18.86 8.07 1.01
N GLY A 202 19.58 9.19 1.02
CA GLY A 202 20.92 9.32 0.47
C GLY A 202 20.92 9.55 -1.05
N PRO A 203 22.03 10.06 -1.60
CA PRO A 203 22.14 10.46 -3.01
C PRO A 203 22.30 9.28 -3.98
N ASP A 204 22.61 8.09 -3.47
CA ASP A 204 22.92 6.91 -4.27
C ASP A 204 21.82 5.86 -4.11
N ARG A 205 21.09 5.57 -5.19
CA ARG A 205 20.00 4.58 -5.18
C ARG A 205 20.26 3.41 -6.11
N ILE A 206 19.87 2.22 -5.67
CA ILE A 206 19.73 1.06 -6.55
C ILE A 206 18.34 1.06 -7.19
N ARG A 207 18.29 1.07 -8.52
CA ARG A 207 17.07 1.11 -9.33
C ARG A 207 16.96 -0.19 -10.13
N ILE A 208 16.02 -1.06 -9.77
CA ILE A 208 15.81 -2.30 -10.52
C ILE A 208 15.29 -1.98 -11.92
N LEU A 209 15.96 -2.49 -12.95
CA LEU A 209 15.44 -2.51 -14.30
C LEU A 209 14.50 -3.71 -14.46
N TYR A 210 13.20 -3.45 -14.37
CA TYR A 210 12.20 -4.49 -14.47
C TYR A 210 12.04 -5.00 -15.92
N PRO A 211 11.81 -6.32 -16.11
CA PRO A 211 11.44 -6.90 -17.40
C PRO A 211 10.20 -6.22 -18.02
N GLU A 212 10.12 -6.24 -19.35
CA GLU A 212 9.01 -5.63 -20.11
C GLU A 212 7.63 -6.23 -19.79
N ASP A 213 7.62 -7.52 -19.45
CA ASP A 213 6.41 -8.28 -19.12
C ASP A 213 6.07 -8.21 -17.63
N TYR A 214 6.87 -7.53 -16.80
CA TYR A 214 6.55 -7.36 -15.39
C TYR A 214 5.25 -6.57 -15.23
N PRO A 215 4.17 -7.15 -14.66
CA PRO A 215 2.81 -6.59 -14.76
C PRO A 215 2.63 -5.28 -13.99
N ARG A 216 3.51 -4.98 -13.02
CA ARG A 216 3.50 -3.75 -12.22
C ARG A 216 4.45 -2.67 -12.76
N ASN A 217 5.26 -2.97 -13.78
CA ASN A 217 6.05 -1.95 -14.47
C ASN A 217 5.17 -1.20 -15.48
N THR A 218 4.81 0.05 -15.20
CA THR A 218 4.02 0.88 -16.12
C THR A 218 4.67 2.23 -16.29
N GLY A 219 4.48 2.88 -17.45
CA GLY A 219 5.08 4.18 -17.72
C GLY A 219 4.73 5.27 -16.69
N ARG A 220 3.58 5.15 -16.02
CA ARG A 220 3.14 6.06 -14.96
C ARG A 220 3.79 5.77 -13.59
N ALA A 221 4.12 4.51 -13.32
CA ALA A 221 4.68 4.06 -12.04
C ALA A 221 6.21 3.92 -12.07
N ALA A 222 6.86 4.12 -13.23
CA ALA A 222 8.31 4.20 -13.34
C ALA A 222 8.84 5.34 -12.45
N HIS A 223 10.06 5.20 -11.94
CA HIS A 223 10.71 6.25 -11.15
C HIS A 223 10.85 7.54 -11.96
N GLY A 224 10.83 8.69 -11.28
CA GLY A 224 10.87 10.02 -11.90
C GLY A 224 11.91 10.95 -11.32
N LEU A 225 12.60 10.55 -10.25
CA LEU A 225 13.64 11.33 -9.57
C LEU A 225 15.00 10.66 -9.78
N ASP A 226 15.47 10.66 -11.02
CA ASP A 226 16.81 10.22 -11.38
C ASP A 226 17.89 11.12 -10.76
N GLY A 227 19.03 10.53 -10.41
CA GLY A 227 20.19 11.26 -9.90
C GLY A 227 21.48 10.64 -10.41
N PRO A 228 22.58 11.41 -10.39
CA PRO A 228 23.86 10.97 -10.92
C PRO A 228 24.50 9.82 -10.12
N GLY A 229 24.15 9.70 -8.83
CA GLY A 229 24.57 8.62 -7.95
C GLY A 229 23.80 7.31 -8.14
N ASP A 230 22.63 7.37 -8.79
CA ASP A 230 21.77 6.20 -8.97
C ASP A 230 22.43 5.17 -9.89
N ARG A 231 22.25 3.88 -9.56
CA ARG A 231 22.67 2.74 -10.38
C ARG A 231 21.46 1.94 -10.81
N GLN A 232 21.42 1.60 -12.09
CA GLN A 232 20.35 0.80 -12.69
C GLN A 232 20.74 -0.67 -12.66
N LEU A 233 20.19 -1.42 -11.71
CA LEU A 233 20.48 -2.83 -11.52
C LEU A 233 19.81 -3.66 -12.62
N GLY A 234 20.62 -4.20 -13.53
CA GLY A 234 20.20 -5.10 -14.59
C GLY A 234 20.23 -6.56 -14.14
N VAL A 235 19.05 -7.14 -13.90
CA VAL A 235 18.87 -8.53 -13.44
C VAL A 235 18.34 -9.47 -14.53
N ASP A 236 17.73 -8.90 -15.56
CA ASP A 236 17.19 -9.61 -16.73
C ASP A 236 17.09 -8.61 -17.92
N ARG A 237 16.54 -9.04 -19.04
CA ARG A 237 16.28 -8.22 -20.22
C ARG A 237 15.24 -7.14 -19.91
N ALA A 238 15.71 -5.90 -19.87
CA ALA A 238 14.89 -4.69 -19.71
C ALA A 238 15.20 -3.66 -20.80
N ARG A 239 14.33 -2.64 -20.94
CA ARG A 239 14.52 -1.50 -21.84
C ARG A 239 14.85 -0.23 -21.05
N GLY A 240 15.41 0.76 -21.75
CA GLY A 240 15.59 2.11 -21.22
C GLY A 240 16.75 2.24 -20.23
N ALA A 241 17.68 1.28 -20.23
CA ALA A 241 18.90 1.38 -19.44
C ALA A 241 19.77 2.54 -19.94
N ASP A 242 20.28 3.32 -19.00
CA ASP A 242 21.35 4.29 -19.20
C ASP A 242 22.70 3.55 -19.12
N PRO A 243 23.48 3.48 -20.22
CA PRO A 243 24.73 2.73 -20.25
C PRO A 243 25.75 3.18 -19.18
N ASP A 244 25.75 4.45 -18.79
CA ASP A 244 26.71 5.00 -17.84
C ASP A 244 26.32 4.69 -16.38
N ARG A 245 25.04 4.37 -16.13
CA ARG A 245 24.52 4.01 -14.80
C ARG A 245 24.16 2.53 -14.66
N LEU A 246 24.26 1.76 -15.73
CA LEU A 246 23.93 0.33 -15.74
C LEU A 246 24.89 -0.45 -14.83
N LEU A 247 24.31 -1.18 -13.88
CA LEU A 247 25.00 -2.13 -13.02
C LEU A 247 24.49 -3.55 -13.33
N PRO A 248 25.19 -4.32 -14.17
CA PRO A 248 24.80 -5.70 -14.45
C PRO A 248 24.98 -6.56 -13.20
N ALA A 249 23.96 -7.34 -12.81
CA ALA A 249 24.05 -8.22 -11.64
C ALA A 249 25.18 -9.27 -11.76
N THR A 250 25.61 -9.59 -12.99
CA THR A 250 26.74 -10.48 -13.26
C THR A 250 28.10 -9.90 -12.92
N ALA A 251 28.21 -8.57 -12.79
CA ALA A 251 29.43 -7.85 -12.45
C ALA A 251 29.53 -7.52 -10.96
N VAL A 252 28.44 -7.70 -10.21
CA VAL A 252 28.41 -7.48 -8.75
C VAL A 252 28.80 -8.75 -8.02
N THR A 253 29.73 -8.63 -7.08
CA THR A 253 30.13 -9.73 -6.19
C THR A 253 29.52 -9.54 -4.81
N VAL A 254 29.26 -10.64 -4.12
CA VAL A 254 28.67 -10.65 -2.77
C VAL A 254 29.64 -11.34 -1.82
N SER A 255 29.99 -10.65 -0.75
CA SER A 255 30.88 -11.15 0.30
C SER A 255 30.26 -11.00 1.68
N ASP A 256 30.63 -11.92 2.58
CA ASP A 256 30.38 -11.76 4.01
C ASP A 256 31.48 -10.88 4.61
N GLU A 257 31.06 -9.79 5.25
CA GLU A 257 31.89 -8.85 5.99
C GLU A 257 31.39 -8.76 7.43
N ASP A 258 32.09 -9.42 8.36
CA ASP A 258 31.74 -9.42 9.79
C ASP A 258 30.30 -9.87 10.09
N GLY A 259 29.79 -10.82 9.29
CA GLY A 259 28.43 -11.33 9.44
C GLY A 259 27.39 -10.51 8.68
N GLU A 260 27.78 -9.55 7.84
CA GLU A 260 26.88 -8.77 6.99
C GLU A 260 27.18 -9.07 5.52
N LEU A 261 26.15 -9.39 4.73
CA LEU A 261 26.34 -9.60 3.28
C LEU A 261 26.40 -8.26 2.56
N VAL A 262 27.48 -8.06 1.81
CA VAL A 262 27.77 -6.81 1.10
C VAL A 262 27.90 -7.08 -0.39
N ALA A 263 27.10 -6.36 -1.18
CA ALA A 263 27.18 -6.32 -2.62
C ALA A 263 28.22 -5.26 -3.05
N THR A 264 29.22 -5.66 -3.83
CA THR A 264 30.31 -4.81 -4.30
C THR A 264 30.33 -4.76 -5.83
N ALA A 265 30.24 -3.55 -6.38
CA ALA A 265 30.35 -3.29 -7.80
C ALA A 265 31.82 -3.23 -8.27
N PRO A 266 32.09 -3.37 -9.59
CA PRO A 266 33.45 -3.31 -10.14
C PRO A 266 34.16 -1.97 -9.92
N ASP A 267 33.39 -0.88 -9.78
CA ASP A 267 33.88 0.47 -9.49
C ASP A 267 34.21 0.69 -8.00
N GLY A 268 33.99 -0.34 -7.16
CA GLY A 268 34.27 -0.32 -5.72
C GLY A 268 33.13 0.22 -4.86
N HIS A 269 32.01 0.66 -5.45
CA HIS A 269 30.83 1.00 -4.68
C HIS A 269 30.25 -0.23 -3.99
N ARG A 270 29.71 -0.02 -2.78
CA ARG A 270 29.30 -1.08 -1.85
C ARG A 270 27.96 -0.76 -1.24
N TRP A 271 27.13 -1.79 -1.11
CA TRP A 271 25.82 -1.70 -0.46
C TRP A 271 25.59 -2.94 0.40
N PRO A 272 24.83 -2.84 1.49
CA PRO A 272 24.22 -4.01 2.10
C PRO A 272 23.44 -4.78 1.04
N LEU A 273 23.53 -6.11 1.03
CA LEU A 273 22.91 -6.93 0.00
C LEU A 273 21.39 -6.69 -0.09
N ILE A 274 20.74 -6.43 1.05
CA ILE A 274 19.29 -6.17 1.11
C ILE A 274 18.85 -4.98 0.24
N GLU A 275 19.72 -3.99 0.02
CA GLU A 275 19.43 -2.83 -0.85
C GLU A 275 19.23 -3.23 -2.31
N MET A 276 19.87 -4.31 -2.77
CA MET A 276 19.66 -4.85 -4.11
C MET A 276 18.22 -5.36 -4.30
N PHE A 277 17.57 -5.78 -3.21
CA PHE A 277 16.22 -6.35 -3.19
C PHE A 277 15.13 -5.36 -2.73
N ALA A 278 15.50 -4.14 -2.33
CA ALA A 278 14.59 -3.16 -1.70
C ALA A 278 13.30 -2.93 -2.49
N GLY A 279 13.37 -2.78 -3.82
CA GLY A 279 12.18 -2.56 -4.67
C GLY A 279 11.23 -3.77 -4.69
N MET A 280 11.77 -5.00 -4.68
CA MET A 280 10.95 -6.22 -4.60
C MET A 280 10.33 -6.39 -3.21
N LEU A 281 11.09 -6.13 -2.14
CA LEU A 281 10.60 -6.18 -0.77
C LEU A 281 9.47 -5.18 -0.53
N SER A 282 9.64 -3.95 -1.03
CA SER A 282 8.60 -2.91 -0.97
C SER A 282 7.31 -3.35 -1.68
N THR A 283 7.46 -4.03 -2.82
CA THR A 283 6.34 -4.60 -3.56
C THR A 283 5.64 -5.73 -2.81
N GLN A 284 6.38 -6.61 -2.13
CA GLN A 284 5.80 -7.66 -1.28
C GLN A 284 5.10 -7.09 -0.05
N LEU A 285 5.69 -6.06 0.56
CA LEU A 285 5.12 -5.39 1.72
C LEU A 285 3.73 -4.80 1.41
N MET A 286 3.54 -4.24 0.22
CA MET A 286 2.23 -3.75 -0.25
C MET A 286 1.17 -4.86 -0.29
N ASP A 287 1.55 -6.08 -0.65
CA ASP A 287 0.65 -7.23 -0.68
C ASP A 287 0.39 -7.77 0.74
N ALA A 288 1.41 -7.79 1.60
CA ALA A 288 1.36 -8.28 2.99
C ALA A 288 0.59 -7.36 3.95
N PHE A 289 0.71 -6.03 3.78
CA PHE A 289 0.15 -5.07 4.72
C PHE A 289 -1.37 -4.94 4.54
N LYS A 290 -2.13 -5.68 5.35
CA LYS A 290 -3.60 -5.67 5.36
C LYS A 290 -4.11 -5.36 6.76
N LEU A 291 -4.78 -4.21 6.90
CA LEU A 291 -5.41 -3.80 8.17
C LEU A 291 -6.83 -4.37 8.35
N ALA A 292 -7.41 -4.94 7.29
CA ALA A 292 -8.77 -5.43 7.29
C ALA A 292 -8.88 -6.80 8.00
N LEU A 293 -9.86 -6.94 8.89
CA LEU A 293 -10.14 -8.20 9.57
C LEU A 293 -10.93 -9.17 8.66
N PRO A 294 -10.53 -10.45 8.56
CA PRO A 294 -11.18 -11.45 7.71
C PRO A 294 -12.43 -12.06 8.37
N VAL A 295 -13.35 -11.22 8.86
CA VAL A 295 -14.62 -11.64 9.48
C VAL A 295 -15.83 -11.29 8.58
N PRO A 296 -16.97 -11.99 8.71
CA PRO A 296 -18.17 -11.72 7.90
C PRO A 296 -18.68 -10.29 8.00
N HIS A 297 -18.61 -9.69 9.19
CA HIS A 297 -18.89 -8.27 9.43
C HIS A 297 -17.78 -7.69 10.30
N ALA A 298 -17.01 -6.77 9.71
CA ALA A 298 -15.98 -6.03 10.41
C ALA A 298 -16.50 -4.61 10.70
N PRO A 299 -16.48 -4.16 11.97
CA PRO A 299 -16.93 -2.82 12.33
C PRO A 299 -15.98 -1.76 11.76
N ARG A 300 -16.45 -0.51 11.67
CA ARG A 300 -15.56 0.62 11.42
C ARG A 300 -14.58 0.76 12.59
N ILE A 301 -13.28 0.81 12.31
CA ILE A 301 -12.26 1.00 13.34
C ILE A 301 -11.68 2.41 13.20
N THR A 302 -11.73 3.17 14.29
CA THR A 302 -11.24 4.55 14.36
C THR A 302 -10.25 4.67 15.52
N ILE A 303 -9.07 5.25 15.28
CA ILE A 303 -8.12 5.67 16.32
C ILE A 303 -8.18 7.20 16.38
N ASP A 304 -8.62 7.74 17.51
CA ASP A 304 -8.94 9.17 17.68
C ASP A 304 -9.85 9.68 16.54
N ARG A 305 -9.30 10.43 15.57
CA ARG A 305 -10.03 10.97 14.41
C ARG A 305 -9.73 10.26 13.09
N LEU A 306 -8.83 9.28 13.10
CA LEU A 306 -8.42 8.51 11.93
C LEU A 306 -9.18 7.19 11.83
N VAL A 307 -10.05 7.08 10.84
CA VAL A 307 -10.68 5.81 10.45
C VAL A 307 -9.65 4.98 9.69
N ILE A 308 -9.19 3.90 10.32
CA ILE A 308 -8.17 2.99 9.76
C ILE A 308 -8.78 1.81 9.00
N ALA A 309 -10.05 1.51 9.28
CA ALA A 309 -10.83 0.51 8.57
C ALA A 309 -12.28 0.94 8.49
N ARG A 310 -12.84 0.92 7.28
CA ARG A 310 -14.27 1.15 7.02
C ARG A 310 -15.07 -0.09 7.42
N GLU A 311 -16.32 0.13 7.85
CA GLU A 311 -17.25 -0.97 8.09
C GLU A 311 -17.42 -1.82 6.82
N THR A 312 -17.27 -3.14 6.98
CA THR A 312 -17.15 -4.07 5.87
C THR A 312 -17.98 -5.32 6.11
N TRP A 313 -18.75 -5.74 5.11
CA TRP A 313 -19.50 -6.99 5.09
C TRP A 313 -18.94 -7.91 4.01
N ARG A 314 -18.84 -9.20 4.29
CA ARG A 314 -18.34 -10.22 3.38
C ARG A 314 -19.37 -11.34 3.25
N THR A 315 -19.65 -11.70 2.00
CA THR A 315 -20.66 -12.70 1.64
C THR A 315 -20.31 -13.27 0.26
N THR A 316 -21.20 -14.07 -0.30
CA THR A 316 -21.11 -14.60 -1.68
C THR A 316 -22.26 -14.08 -2.54
N VAL A 317 -22.12 -14.18 -3.86
CA VAL A 317 -23.21 -13.87 -4.80
C VAL A 317 -24.48 -14.65 -4.43
N ALA A 318 -24.36 -15.94 -4.13
CA ALA A 318 -25.49 -16.79 -3.73
C ALA A 318 -26.23 -16.24 -2.49
N GLU A 319 -25.49 -15.88 -1.44
CA GLU A 319 -26.04 -15.38 -0.18
C GLU A 319 -26.69 -13.99 -0.29
N THR A 320 -26.38 -13.22 -1.34
CA THR A 320 -27.11 -11.98 -1.62
C THR A 320 -28.57 -12.25 -1.99
N GLY A 321 -28.83 -13.36 -2.69
CA GLY A 321 -30.14 -13.68 -3.27
C GLY A 321 -30.55 -12.78 -4.45
N LEU A 322 -29.65 -11.95 -4.98
CA LEU A 322 -29.98 -10.94 -5.99
C LEU A 322 -29.76 -11.42 -7.43
N ALA A 323 -28.85 -12.37 -7.65
CA ALA A 323 -28.44 -12.81 -8.99
C ALA A 323 -29.54 -13.53 -9.77
N ALA A 324 -30.47 -14.20 -9.10
CA ALA A 324 -31.59 -14.90 -9.74
C ALA A 324 -32.77 -13.97 -10.11
N VAL A 325 -32.83 -12.77 -9.54
CA VAL A 325 -33.97 -11.85 -9.73
C VAL A 325 -33.83 -11.14 -11.07
N THR A 326 -34.83 -11.29 -11.95
CA THR A 326 -34.78 -10.78 -13.33
C THR A 326 -35.72 -9.60 -13.58
N ASP A 327 -36.88 -9.57 -12.94
CA ASP A 327 -37.81 -8.43 -13.02
C ASP A 327 -37.24 -7.18 -12.33
N GLU A 328 -37.43 -6.01 -12.94
CA GLU A 328 -36.85 -4.75 -12.47
C GLU A 328 -37.40 -4.33 -11.09
N ARG A 329 -38.71 -4.43 -10.90
CA ARG A 329 -39.37 -4.05 -9.64
C ARG A 329 -38.95 -5.02 -8.54
N GLU A 330 -38.93 -6.31 -8.83
CA GLU A 330 -38.51 -7.34 -7.87
C GLU A 330 -37.04 -7.17 -7.48
N ARG A 331 -36.14 -6.85 -8.44
CA ARG A 331 -34.72 -6.57 -8.13
C ARG A 331 -34.58 -5.43 -7.13
N TYR A 332 -35.33 -4.34 -7.33
CA TYR A 332 -35.32 -3.21 -6.42
C TYR A 332 -35.76 -3.62 -5.02
N LEU A 333 -36.92 -4.27 -4.90
CA LEU A 333 -37.46 -4.70 -3.60
C LEU A 333 -36.56 -5.72 -2.90
N ALA A 334 -36.02 -6.71 -3.63
CA ALA A 334 -35.08 -7.68 -3.11
C ALA A 334 -33.79 -7.00 -2.59
N THR A 335 -33.29 -6.00 -3.31
CA THR A 335 -32.11 -5.23 -2.88
C THR A 335 -32.40 -4.40 -1.64
N ARG A 336 -33.58 -3.78 -1.52
CA ARG A 336 -34.00 -3.07 -0.30
C ARG A 336 -34.11 -4.02 0.89
N ALA A 337 -34.66 -5.22 0.70
CA ALA A 337 -34.73 -6.25 1.74
C ALA A 337 -33.34 -6.75 2.15
N TRP A 338 -32.44 -6.97 1.18
CA TRP A 338 -31.06 -7.34 1.43
C TRP A 338 -30.29 -6.29 2.23
N ARG A 339 -30.39 -5.01 1.83
CA ARG A 339 -29.84 -3.87 2.58
C ARG A 339 -30.34 -3.86 4.03
N ALA A 340 -31.65 -3.99 4.23
CA ALA A 340 -32.25 -3.97 5.56
C ALA A 340 -31.79 -5.16 6.42
N ARG A 341 -31.73 -6.37 5.83
CA ARG A 341 -31.29 -7.61 6.50
C ARG A 341 -29.86 -7.51 7.04
N LEU A 342 -28.96 -6.90 6.29
CA LEU A 342 -27.55 -6.75 6.66
C LEU A 342 -27.24 -5.42 7.37
N GLY A 343 -28.22 -4.51 7.51
CA GLY A 343 -28.00 -3.19 8.09
C GLY A 343 -27.13 -2.27 7.24
N LEU A 344 -27.06 -2.49 5.91
CA LEU A 344 -26.19 -1.71 5.03
C LEU A 344 -26.62 -0.23 4.94
N PRO A 345 -25.68 0.71 4.81
CA PRO A 345 -26.01 2.09 4.43
C PRO A 345 -26.57 2.14 3.00
N ASP A 346 -27.22 3.25 2.64
CA ASP A 346 -27.79 3.40 1.29
C ASP A 346 -26.73 3.47 0.19
N ARG A 347 -25.52 3.94 0.51
CA ARG A 347 -24.41 4.08 -0.43
C ARG A 347 -23.24 3.25 0.07
N VAL A 348 -22.73 2.39 -0.82
CA VAL A 348 -21.66 1.43 -0.52
C VAL A 348 -20.72 1.30 -1.71
N PHE A 349 -19.52 0.78 -1.45
CA PHE A 349 -18.65 0.21 -2.46
C PHE A 349 -18.77 -1.32 -2.44
N ILE A 350 -18.93 -1.94 -3.60
CA ILE A 350 -19.06 -3.39 -3.73
C ILE A 350 -17.92 -3.92 -4.59
N LYS A 351 -17.11 -4.80 -4.01
CA LYS A 351 -16.07 -5.57 -4.69
C LYS A 351 -16.59 -6.98 -4.92
N ILE A 352 -16.80 -7.33 -6.18
CA ILE A 352 -17.10 -8.70 -6.61
C ILE A 352 -15.77 -9.37 -6.96
N GLY A 353 -15.58 -10.63 -6.58
CA GLY A 353 -14.31 -11.35 -6.75
C GLY A 353 -13.78 -11.43 -8.19
N THR A 354 -14.68 -11.34 -9.18
CA THR A 354 -14.35 -11.33 -10.61
C THR A 354 -13.95 -9.96 -11.14
N GLU A 355 -14.25 -8.88 -10.41
CA GLU A 355 -13.96 -7.51 -10.84
C GLU A 355 -12.57 -7.08 -10.40
N VAL A 356 -11.94 -6.14 -11.11
CA VAL A 356 -10.62 -5.62 -10.72
C VAL A 356 -10.70 -4.59 -9.59
N LYS A 357 -11.71 -3.72 -9.60
CA LYS A 357 -11.89 -2.66 -8.59
C LYS A 357 -13.30 -2.72 -7.99
N PRO A 358 -13.48 -2.24 -6.75
CA PRO A 358 -14.82 -2.03 -6.21
C PRO A 358 -15.59 -1.01 -7.06
N CYS A 359 -16.91 -1.19 -7.15
CA CYS A 359 -17.82 -0.22 -7.78
C CYS A 359 -18.64 0.51 -6.72
N TYR A 360 -18.86 1.80 -6.91
CA TYR A 360 -19.84 2.56 -6.13
C TYR A 360 -21.25 2.08 -6.46
N SER A 361 -22.10 1.89 -5.46
CA SER A 361 -23.50 1.50 -5.60
C SER A 361 -24.38 2.32 -4.66
N ASP A 362 -25.35 3.03 -5.23
CA ASP A 362 -26.46 3.63 -4.49
C ASP A 362 -27.65 2.66 -4.49
N LEU A 363 -27.88 2.00 -3.36
CA LEU A 363 -28.92 0.99 -3.16
C LEU A 363 -30.33 1.60 -3.07
N THR A 364 -30.47 2.92 -3.22
CA THR A 364 -31.77 3.60 -3.38
C THR A 364 -32.11 3.86 -4.85
N SER A 365 -31.14 3.76 -5.76
CA SER A 365 -31.30 4.02 -7.20
C SER A 365 -31.62 2.73 -7.97
N PRO A 366 -32.78 2.63 -8.64
CA PRO A 366 -33.12 1.47 -9.48
C PRO A 366 -32.07 1.17 -10.55
N HIS A 367 -31.42 2.20 -11.09
CA HIS A 367 -30.38 2.04 -12.11
C HIS A 367 -29.14 1.32 -11.55
N TYR A 368 -28.59 1.78 -10.43
CA TYR A 368 -27.46 1.13 -9.77
C TYR A 368 -27.81 -0.31 -9.35
N VAL A 369 -29.03 -0.53 -8.85
CA VAL A 369 -29.52 -1.88 -8.53
C VAL A 369 -29.54 -2.78 -9.77
N GLY A 370 -30.02 -2.30 -10.90
CA GLY A 370 -30.04 -3.05 -12.16
C GLY A 370 -28.64 -3.46 -12.61
N VAL A 371 -27.67 -2.54 -12.53
CA VAL A 371 -26.25 -2.81 -12.83
C VAL A 371 -25.67 -3.84 -11.87
N LEU A 372 -25.85 -3.65 -10.55
CA LEU A 372 -25.37 -4.57 -9.52
C LEU A 372 -25.90 -5.99 -9.73
N CYS A 373 -27.21 -6.18 -9.87
CA CYS A 373 -27.80 -7.51 -10.09
C CYS A 373 -27.27 -8.18 -11.36
N THR A 374 -26.93 -7.39 -12.38
CA THR A 374 -26.34 -7.91 -13.64
C THR A 374 -24.90 -8.35 -13.40
N MET A 375 -24.08 -7.54 -12.75
CA MET A 375 -22.70 -7.89 -12.40
C MET A 375 -22.65 -9.16 -11.53
N LEU A 376 -23.49 -9.25 -10.51
CA LEU A 376 -23.58 -10.43 -9.63
C LEU A 376 -23.92 -11.70 -10.42
N ARG A 377 -24.89 -11.62 -11.33
CA ARG A 377 -25.29 -12.75 -12.18
C ARG A 377 -24.18 -13.18 -13.15
N THR A 378 -23.42 -12.25 -13.70
CA THR A 378 -22.27 -12.55 -14.57
C THR A 378 -21.12 -13.20 -13.79
N ALA A 379 -20.91 -12.79 -12.54
CA ALA A 379 -19.83 -13.33 -11.69
C ALA A 379 -20.05 -14.79 -11.25
N GLY A 380 -21.32 -15.21 -11.15
CA GLY A 380 -21.71 -16.55 -10.73
C GLY A 380 -21.75 -16.74 -9.21
N ASP A 381 -22.55 -17.72 -8.76
CA ASP A 381 -22.97 -17.90 -7.36
C ASP A 381 -21.82 -18.01 -6.34
N GLY A 382 -20.71 -18.64 -6.73
CA GLY A 382 -19.54 -18.84 -5.87
C GLY A 382 -18.62 -17.62 -5.73
N ALA A 383 -18.84 -16.54 -6.49
CA ALA A 383 -17.99 -15.37 -6.42
C ALA A 383 -18.15 -14.65 -5.07
N SER A 384 -17.02 -14.22 -4.49
CA SER A 384 -17.01 -13.44 -3.26
C SER A 384 -17.57 -12.03 -3.51
N VAL A 385 -18.26 -11.50 -2.50
CA VAL A 385 -18.80 -10.14 -2.49
C VAL A 385 -18.37 -9.47 -1.19
N THR A 386 -17.58 -8.41 -1.31
CA THR A 386 -17.20 -7.54 -0.19
C THR A 386 -17.90 -6.20 -0.35
N ILE A 387 -18.72 -5.84 0.64
CA ILE A 387 -19.40 -4.55 0.72
C ILE A 387 -18.65 -3.70 1.73
N THR A 388 -18.33 -2.46 1.37
CA THR A 388 -17.70 -1.47 2.26
C THR A 388 -18.58 -0.24 2.30
N GLU A 389 -18.78 0.34 3.48
CA GLU A 389 -19.51 1.60 3.59
C GLU A 389 -18.89 2.71 2.71
N ALA A 390 -19.72 3.60 2.18
CA ALA A 390 -19.23 4.81 1.52
C ALA A 390 -18.80 5.83 2.58
N LEU A 391 -17.50 6.07 2.71
CA LEU A 391 -16.93 7.04 3.64
C LEU A 391 -15.64 7.64 3.05
N PRO A 392 -15.55 8.96 2.80
CA PRO A 392 -16.61 9.98 2.91
C PRO A 392 -17.87 9.68 2.08
N THR A 393 -19.02 10.12 2.57
CA THR A 393 -20.25 10.21 1.76
C THR A 393 -20.21 11.46 0.86
N PRO A 394 -21.07 11.56 -0.18
CA PRO A 394 -21.15 12.76 -1.01
C PRO A 394 -21.44 14.07 -0.24
N ASP A 395 -22.15 14.00 0.88
CA ASP A 395 -22.41 15.13 1.80
C ASP A 395 -21.20 15.48 2.69
N GLN A 396 -20.19 14.61 2.73
CA GLN A 396 -18.91 14.79 3.43
C GLN A 396 -17.75 15.08 2.46
N ALA A 397 -18.06 15.38 1.20
CA ALA A 397 -17.13 15.94 0.24
C ALA A 397 -17.00 17.44 0.45
N TRP A 398 -15.77 17.97 0.48
CA TRP A 398 -15.50 19.33 0.91
C TRP A 398 -14.77 20.20 -0.13
N VAL A 399 -14.14 19.61 -1.15
CA VAL A 399 -13.37 20.37 -2.15
C VAL A 399 -14.30 21.03 -3.16
N PRO A 400 -14.38 22.37 -3.22
CA PRO A 400 -15.33 23.07 -4.07
C PRO A 400 -14.87 23.14 -5.55
N ASP A 401 -15.81 23.34 -6.47
CA ASP A 401 -15.57 23.96 -7.78
C ASP A 401 -16.00 25.43 -7.78
N HIS A 402 -15.84 26.10 -8.93
CA HIS A 402 -16.27 27.49 -9.11
C HIS A 402 -17.79 27.70 -9.01
N ALA A 403 -18.59 26.63 -9.13
CA ALA A 403 -20.04 26.66 -9.01
C ALA A 403 -20.53 26.31 -7.59
N GLY A 404 -19.61 26.02 -6.65
CA GLY A 404 -19.92 25.63 -5.28
C GLY A 404 -20.29 24.16 -5.10
N ASN A 405 -20.19 23.33 -6.14
CA ASN A 405 -20.31 21.87 -6.01
C ASN A 405 -19.11 21.33 -5.25
N ARG A 406 -19.32 20.30 -4.42
CA ARG A 406 -18.25 19.69 -3.63
C ARG A 406 -17.91 18.29 -4.12
N TYR A 407 -16.63 17.97 -4.08
CA TYR A 407 -16.06 16.76 -4.67
C TYR A 407 -15.27 15.97 -3.65
N PHE A 408 -15.32 14.65 -3.82
CA PHE A 408 -14.42 13.75 -3.12
C PHE A 408 -12.97 14.10 -3.48
N SER A 409 -12.08 14.00 -2.50
CA SER A 409 -10.67 14.31 -2.64
C SER A 409 -9.84 13.42 -1.73
N GLU A 410 -8.59 13.22 -2.11
CA GLU A 410 -7.60 12.45 -1.36
C GLU A 410 -6.30 13.24 -1.27
N LEU A 411 -5.70 13.27 -0.09
CA LEU A 411 -4.39 13.83 0.18
C LEU A 411 -3.40 12.68 0.27
N ARG A 412 -2.55 12.54 -0.74
CA ARG A 412 -1.42 11.61 -0.71
C ARG A 412 -0.24 12.27 -0.03
N LEU A 413 0.25 11.65 1.04
CA LEU A 413 1.41 12.14 1.78
C LEU A 413 2.63 11.25 1.51
N GLN A 414 3.82 11.80 1.72
CA GLN A 414 5.04 11.03 1.94
C GLN A 414 5.49 11.34 3.36
N ILE A 415 5.56 10.32 4.21
CA ILE A 415 5.99 10.43 5.59
C ILE A 415 7.30 9.67 5.75
N THR A 416 8.30 10.36 6.29
CA THR A 416 9.62 9.79 6.58
C THR A 416 9.65 9.27 8.00
N ASP A 417 10.00 8.00 8.16
CA ASP A 417 10.34 7.38 9.43
C ASP A 417 11.59 8.05 10.03
N SER A 418 11.49 8.53 11.26
CA SER A 418 12.59 9.17 11.99
C SER A 418 13.72 8.21 12.39
N GLY A 419 13.47 6.90 12.36
CA GLY A 419 14.49 5.87 12.55
C GLY A 419 15.49 5.82 11.39
N ILE A 420 16.77 5.63 11.72
CA ILE A 420 17.82 5.36 10.73
C ILE A 420 17.58 3.94 10.19
N ALA A 421 17.49 3.77 8.87
CA ALA A 421 17.29 2.46 8.24
C ALA A 421 18.43 1.48 8.55
N GLY A 422 18.11 0.18 8.56
CA GLY A 422 19.11 -0.87 8.48
C GLY A 422 19.99 -0.72 7.25
N GLY A 423 21.31 -0.89 7.42
CA GLY A 423 22.24 -0.88 6.29
C GLY A 423 22.62 0.49 5.73
N ALA A 424 22.11 1.60 6.28
CA ALA A 424 22.66 2.92 5.94
C ALA A 424 24.11 3.02 6.44
N ARG A 425 25.08 2.90 5.52
CA ARG A 425 26.48 3.28 5.74
C ARG A 425 26.71 4.69 5.25
#